data_AF-A0A6C0EZ63-F1
#
_entry.id   AF-A0A6C0EZ63-F1
#
_cell.length_a   1.000
_cell.length_b   1.000
_cell.length_c   1.000
_cell.angle_alpha   90.00
_cell.angle_beta   90.00
_cell.angle_gamma   90.00
#
_symmetry.space_group_name_H-M   'P 1'
#
loop_
_entity.id
_entity.type
_entity.pdbx_description
1 polymer ?
#
loop_
_entity_poly.entity_id
_entity_poly.type
_entity_poly.pdbx_seq_one_letter_code
_entity_poly.pdbx_strand_id
1 'polypeptide(L)'
;MDNKKKQIQISNAKSKLDSYKETLISLQKTRESIKQNLINSNTDNSKLQELEEDHNNLESILKSLKIILTNNTNQITVLTQDLKNLTGNRNQSLMVEDIILRDELERIEIHKKEAQDLYDSDIIEAKLNKLKLIEDIDLITNSLQEQNIIITDLQIEAHSSRKNTLEQLHQKKVDKINMHKQLNNFKSQETFINNQIDTLKLSINNLNEFKHIIIDFEYASNQVSSDMEPSTRDPSSTPPIDINKMNTFYTEFNLDKSLSLNEKISNIEKQIKDYKARLDYTIKKLDKNKQSIDSRITTIVDNYNLTNRVKVIAYKDQFKIEKEKKTTLETILAELKYKYDTYETLAMGNIDSNLSKTLSDLSNDIVNAKNRLNITRQRIAEEFTSETKRLNDTILELNIKNIEYKASFDMRNSEFLKIKQMIQAEKQFSNELNKTDEKIKHYEDIIKQTADDIRHMTVLLT
;
A
#
# COMPACT_ATOMS: atom_id res chain seq x y z
N MET A 1 -90.09 -96.22 102.00
CA MET A 1 -90.65 -95.19 101.10
C MET A 1 -89.61 -94.54 100.17
N ASP A 2 -88.38 -95.08 100.04
CA ASP A 2 -87.32 -94.45 99.20
C ASP A 2 -86.92 -95.22 97.93
N ASN A 3 -87.43 -96.43 97.73
CA ASN A 3 -87.06 -97.25 96.56
C ASN A 3 -87.62 -96.67 95.23
N LYS A 4 -88.80 -96.06 95.29
CA LYS A 4 -89.45 -95.38 94.13
C LYS A 4 -88.73 -94.08 93.72
N LYS A 5 -88.16 -93.34 94.69
CA LYS A 5 -87.40 -92.10 94.44
C LYS A 5 -86.03 -92.40 93.83
N LYS A 6 -85.33 -93.43 94.31
CA LYS A 6 -84.08 -93.94 93.73
C LYS A 6 -84.27 -94.53 92.33
N GLN A 7 -85.37 -95.27 92.08
CA GLN A 7 -85.71 -95.73 90.72
C GLN A 7 -86.01 -94.58 89.75
N ILE A 8 -86.68 -93.51 90.19
CA ILE A 8 -86.89 -92.30 89.37
C ILE A 8 -85.56 -91.58 89.10
N GLN A 9 -84.65 -91.49 90.08
CA GLN A 9 -83.32 -90.92 89.90
C GLN A 9 -82.46 -91.75 88.92
N ILE A 10 -82.49 -93.08 89.00
CA ILE A 10 -81.84 -93.96 88.03
C ILE A 10 -82.48 -93.84 86.64
N SER A 11 -83.80 -93.78 86.56
CA SER A 11 -84.50 -93.60 85.27
C SER A 11 -84.14 -92.25 84.63
N ASN A 12 -84.08 -91.17 85.41
CA ASN A 12 -83.65 -89.86 84.94
C ASN A 12 -82.16 -89.83 84.58
N ALA A 13 -81.30 -90.51 85.33
CA ALA A 13 -79.88 -90.63 85.03
C ALA A 13 -79.65 -91.47 83.75
N LYS A 14 -80.40 -92.56 83.55
CA LYS A 14 -80.40 -93.36 82.32
C LYS A 14 -80.90 -92.54 81.13
N SER A 15 -81.99 -91.80 81.27
CA SER A 15 -82.49 -90.88 80.24
C SER A 15 -81.47 -89.79 79.88
N LYS A 16 -80.75 -89.25 80.88
CA LYS A 16 -79.61 -88.33 80.64
C LYS A 16 -78.43 -89.02 79.96
N LEU A 17 -78.09 -90.24 80.38
CA LEU A 17 -77.03 -91.04 79.75
C LEU A 17 -77.34 -91.31 78.28
N ASP A 18 -78.58 -91.65 77.96
CA ASP A 18 -79.03 -91.91 76.59
C ASP A 18 -79.03 -90.60 75.76
N SER A 19 -79.46 -89.48 76.34
CA SER A 19 -79.34 -88.16 75.72
C SER A 19 -77.88 -87.74 75.46
N TYR A 20 -76.96 -88.03 76.38
CA TYR A 20 -75.53 -87.79 76.18
C TYR A 20 -74.93 -88.69 75.11
N LYS A 21 -75.34 -89.96 75.04
CA LYS A 21 -74.94 -90.88 73.96
C LYS A 21 -75.45 -90.43 72.60
N GLU A 22 -76.70 -89.95 72.50
CA GLU A 22 -77.23 -89.37 71.27
C GLU A 22 -76.46 -88.11 70.85
N THR A 23 -76.10 -87.27 71.81
CA THR A 23 -75.26 -86.08 71.58
C THR A 23 -73.87 -86.47 71.10
N LEU A 24 -73.24 -87.49 71.72
CA LEU A 24 -71.96 -88.05 71.29
C LEU A 24 -72.03 -88.60 69.85
N ILE A 25 -73.07 -89.35 69.50
CA ILE A 25 -73.27 -89.88 68.14
C ILE A 25 -73.44 -88.73 67.13
N SER A 26 -74.18 -87.69 67.48
CA SER A 26 -74.34 -86.49 66.65
C SER A 26 -73.01 -85.75 66.45
N LEU A 27 -72.21 -85.59 67.51
CA LEU A 27 -70.88 -84.99 67.45
C LEU A 27 -69.89 -85.86 66.65
N GLN A 28 -69.93 -87.18 66.79
CA GLN A 28 -69.12 -88.11 65.99
C GLN A 28 -69.49 -88.06 64.50
N LYS A 29 -70.79 -87.97 64.16
CA LYS A 29 -71.23 -87.72 62.77
C LYS A 29 -70.76 -86.37 62.25
N THR A 30 -70.77 -85.34 63.10
CA THR A 30 -70.29 -84.00 62.75
C THR A 30 -68.77 -84.02 62.53
N ARG A 31 -68.01 -84.68 63.41
CA ARG A 31 -66.57 -84.91 63.28
C ARG A 31 -66.24 -85.65 61.99
N GLU A 32 -66.93 -86.76 61.69
CA GLU A 32 -66.71 -87.49 60.44
C GLU A 32 -67.14 -86.68 59.22
N SER A 33 -68.17 -85.83 59.31
CA SER A 33 -68.51 -84.90 58.23
C SER A 33 -67.43 -83.83 58.02
N ILE A 34 -66.86 -83.27 59.08
CA ILE A 34 -65.74 -82.31 59.01
C ILE A 34 -64.50 -83.00 58.45
N LYS A 35 -64.19 -84.20 58.93
CA LYS A 35 -63.07 -85.02 58.47
C LYS A 35 -63.23 -85.45 57.01
N GLN A 36 -64.44 -85.81 56.59
CA GLN A 36 -64.75 -86.13 55.20
C GLN A 36 -64.67 -84.88 54.31
N ASN A 37 -65.01 -83.70 54.83
CA ASN A 37 -64.79 -82.44 54.12
C ASN A 37 -63.29 -82.12 53.97
N LEU A 38 -62.46 -82.38 54.99
CA LEU A 38 -60.98 -82.31 54.93
C LEU A 38 -60.38 -83.33 53.93
N ILE A 39 -60.94 -84.55 53.88
CA ILE A 39 -60.51 -85.60 52.94
C ILE A 39 -60.97 -85.28 51.52
N ASN A 40 -62.19 -84.78 51.33
CA ASN A 40 -62.73 -84.38 50.03
C ASN A 40 -62.08 -83.09 49.50
N SER A 41 -61.59 -82.20 50.37
CA SER A 41 -60.68 -81.11 50.00
C SER A 41 -59.26 -81.60 49.69
N ASN A 42 -59.00 -82.90 49.90
CA ASN A 42 -57.79 -83.60 49.49
C ASN A 42 -56.54 -83.10 50.25
N THR A 43 -56.64 -82.76 51.55
CA THR A 43 -55.56 -82.13 52.33
C THR A 43 -55.17 -82.96 53.57
N ASP A 44 -53.95 -83.52 53.58
CA ASP A 44 -53.26 -83.99 54.80
C ASP A 44 -52.34 -82.87 55.33
N ASN A 45 -51.86 -82.96 56.58
CA ASN A 45 -50.94 -81.98 57.19
C ASN A 45 -49.72 -81.61 56.31
N SER A 46 -49.27 -82.50 55.42
CA SER A 46 -48.16 -82.19 54.49
C SER A 46 -48.55 -81.23 53.36
N LYS A 47 -49.81 -81.20 52.94
CA LYS A 47 -50.32 -80.28 51.90
C LYS A 47 -50.58 -78.87 52.43
N LEU A 48 -50.87 -78.72 53.73
CA LEU A 48 -50.94 -77.39 54.36
C LEU A 48 -49.56 -76.73 54.39
N GLN A 49 -48.50 -77.49 54.70
CA GLN A 49 -47.12 -77.00 54.61
C GLN A 49 -46.75 -76.62 53.17
N GLU A 50 -47.12 -77.43 52.18
CA GLU A 50 -46.91 -77.14 50.76
C GLU A 50 -47.62 -75.84 50.33
N LEU A 51 -48.88 -75.65 50.74
CA LEU A 51 -49.63 -74.40 50.49
C LEU A 51 -48.99 -73.18 51.17
N GLU A 52 -48.49 -73.33 52.40
CA GLU A 52 -47.79 -72.26 53.11
C GLU A 52 -46.44 -71.92 52.46
N GLU A 53 -45.72 -72.92 51.94
CA GLU A 53 -44.49 -72.73 51.17
C GLU A 53 -44.76 -72.02 49.83
N ASP A 54 -45.78 -72.46 49.09
CA ASP A 54 -46.24 -71.80 47.87
C ASP A 54 -46.69 -70.36 48.12
N HIS A 55 -47.39 -70.11 49.24
CA HIS A 55 -47.77 -68.77 49.66
C HIS A 55 -46.57 -67.87 49.87
N ASN A 56 -45.56 -68.34 50.62
CA ASN A 56 -44.34 -67.59 50.90
C ASN A 56 -43.52 -67.34 49.63
N ASN A 57 -43.43 -68.34 48.75
CA ASN A 57 -42.76 -68.23 47.45
C ASN A 57 -43.45 -67.19 46.56
N LEU A 58 -44.77 -67.26 46.43
CA LEU A 58 -45.55 -66.26 45.66
C LEU A 58 -45.44 -64.86 46.27
N GLU A 59 -45.47 -64.72 47.60
CA GLU A 59 -45.29 -63.42 48.26
C GLU A 59 -43.94 -62.80 47.92
N SER A 60 -42.87 -63.61 47.98
CA SER A 60 -41.51 -63.19 47.62
C SER A 60 -41.45 -62.72 46.17
N ILE A 61 -42.01 -63.51 45.25
CA ILE A 61 -42.03 -63.15 43.82
C ILE A 61 -42.83 -61.88 43.56
N LEU A 62 -43.99 -61.71 44.22
CA LEU A 62 -44.81 -60.50 44.11
C LEU A 62 -44.07 -59.26 44.61
N LYS A 63 -43.30 -59.36 45.70
CA LYS A 63 -42.44 -58.28 46.19
C LYS A 63 -41.37 -57.92 45.15
N SER A 64 -40.68 -58.91 44.58
CA SER A 64 -39.67 -58.68 43.54
C SER A 64 -40.27 -58.03 42.29
N LEU A 65 -41.40 -58.52 41.79
CA LEU A 65 -42.09 -57.94 40.63
C LEU A 65 -42.54 -56.50 40.90
N LYS A 66 -43.05 -56.22 42.10
CA LYS A 66 -43.44 -54.85 42.49
C LYS A 66 -42.25 -53.89 42.49
N ILE A 67 -41.09 -54.33 42.96
CA ILE A 67 -39.84 -53.54 42.93
C ILE A 67 -39.42 -53.27 41.49
N ILE A 68 -39.42 -54.29 40.62
CA ILE A 68 -39.07 -54.14 39.20
C ILE A 68 -40.00 -53.13 38.51
N LEU A 69 -41.32 -53.28 38.69
CA LEU A 69 -42.31 -52.35 38.13
C LEU A 69 -42.08 -50.91 38.59
N THR A 70 -41.79 -50.71 39.89
CA THR A 70 -41.51 -49.39 40.46
C THR A 70 -40.25 -48.79 39.85
N ASN A 71 -39.17 -49.56 39.76
CA ASN A 71 -37.91 -49.11 39.20
C ASN A 71 -38.04 -48.72 37.72
N ASN A 72 -38.69 -49.55 36.90
CA ASN A 72 -38.93 -49.25 35.51
C ASN A 72 -39.80 -48.00 35.33
N THR A 73 -40.84 -47.83 36.16
CA THR A 73 -41.71 -46.63 36.12
C THR A 73 -40.91 -45.36 36.44
N ASN A 74 -40.01 -45.43 37.43
CA ASN A 74 -39.12 -44.32 37.76
C ASN A 74 -38.16 -44.02 36.60
N GLN A 75 -37.56 -45.04 35.99
CA GLN A 75 -36.68 -44.86 34.82
C GLN A 75 -37.43 -44.23 33.63
N ILE A 76 -38.64 -44.70 33.31
CA ILE A 76 -39.47 -44.09 32.26
C ILE A 76 -39.73 -42.61 32.56
N THR A 77 -40.02 -42.27 33.82
CA THR A 77 -40.27 -40.88 34.24
C THR A 77 -39.03 -40.00 34.01
N VAL A 78 -37.85 -40.49 34.39
CA VAL A 78 -36.57 -39.80 34.16
C VAL A 78 -36.31 -39.61 32.67
N LEU A 79 -36.39 -40.69 31.86
CA LEU A 79 -36.17 -40.61 30.42
C LEU A 79 -37.16 -39.68 29.71
N THR A 80 -38.41 -39.64 30.17
CA THR A 80 -39.43 -38.71 29.64
C THR A 80 -39.07 -37.26 29.95
N GLN A 81 -38.51 -37.00 31.14
CA GLN A 81 -38.03 -35.67 31.50
C GLN A 81 -36.78 -35.29 30.69
N ASP A 82 -35.85 -36.22 30.48
CA ASP A 82 -34.68 -36.00 29.63
C ASP A 82 -35.07 -35.64 28.19
N LEU A 83 -36.11 -36.29 27.66
CA LEU A 83 -36.65 -36.01 26.32
C LEU A 83 -37.22 -34.58 26.21
N LYS A 84 -37.89 -34.09 27.27
CA LYS A 84 -38.34 -32.69 27.35
C LYS A 84 -37.14 -31.73 27.42
N ASN A 85 -36.16 -32.04 28.25
CA ASN A 85 -34.95 -31.23 28.41
C ASN A 85 -34.16 -31.14 27.10
N LEU A 86 -34.09 -32.23 26.32
CA LEU A 86 -33.42 -32.28 25.02
C LEU A 86 -34.00 -31.25 24.03
N THR A 87 -35.32 -31.05 24.05
CA THR A 87 -35.98 -30.03 23.22
C THR A 87 -35.58 -28.61 23.63
N GLY A 88 -35.51 -28.34 24.94
CA GLY A 88 -35.03 -27.07 25.48
C GLY A 88 -33.57 -26.79 25.08
N ASN A 89 -32.71 -27.80 25.26
CA ASN A 89 -31.28 -27.71 24.93
C ASN A 89 -31.07 -27.43 23.44
N ARG A 90 -31.79 -28.12 22.54
CA ARG A 90 -31.73 -27.86 21.09
C ARG A 90 -32.04 -26.40 20.76
N ASN A 91 -33.13 -25.87 21.30
CA ASN A 91 -33.53 -24.49 21.02
C ASN A 91 -32.49 -23.49 21.54
N GLN A 92 -31.90 -23.76 22.70
CA GLN A 92 -30.83 -22.93 23.25
C GLN A 92 -29.57 -22.98 22.37
N SER A 93 -29.15 -24.16 21.91
CA SER A 93 -28.02 -24.31 20.98
C SER A 93 -28.26 -23.56 19.67
N LEU A 94 -29.46 -23.67 19.07
CA LEU A 94 -29.81 -22.93 17.85
C LEU A 94 -29.77 -21.41 18.08
N MET A 95 -30.27 -20.94 19.23
CA MET A 95 -30.27 -19.52 19.57
C MET A 95 -28.84 -18.97 19.71
N VAL A 96 -27.93 -19.73 20.33
CA VAL A 96 -26.52 -19.34 20.47
C VAL A 96 -25.85 -19.20 19.11
N GLU A 97 -26.04 -20.18 18.22
CA GLU A 97 -25.47 -20.13 16.86
C GLU A 97 -26.03 -18.95 16.04
N ASP A 98 -27.31 -18.62 16.20
CA ASP A 98 -27.92 -17.46 15.53
C ASP A 98 -27.36 -16.12 16.03
N ILE A 99 -27.05 -16.02 17.32
CA ILE A 99 -26.38 -14.85 17.90
C ILE A 99 -24.96 -14.73 17.33
N ILE A 100 -24.19 -15.82 17.30
CA ILE A 100 -22.83 -15.84 16.74
C ILE A 100 -22.83 -15.38 15.28
N LEU A 101 -23.77 -15.89 14.46
CA LEU A 101 -23.87 -15.43 13.06
C LEU A 101 -24.19 -13.94 12.99
N ARG A 102 -25.13 -13.45 13.81
CA ARG A 102 -25.50 -12.03 13.81
C ARG A 102 -24.30 -11.15 14.12
N ASP A 103 -23.55 -11.48 15.16
CA ASP A 103 -22.34 -10.74 15.57
C ASP A 103 -21.28 -10.78 14.46
N GLU A 104 -21.10 -11.92 13.80
CA GLU A 104 -20.15 -12.05 12.69
C GLU A 104 -20.57 -11.21 11.47
N LEU A 105 -21.86 -11.21 11.11
CA LEU A 105 -22.39 -10.39 10.02
C LEU A 105 -22.30 -8.89 10.33
N GLU A 106 -22.55 -8.49 11.58
CA GLU A 106 -22.39 -7.11 12.02
C GLU A 106 -20.94 -6.65 11.90
N ARG A 107 -19.97 -7.47 12.35
CA ARG A 107 -18.54 -7.18 12.18
C ARG A 107 -18.16 -7.02 10.70
N ILE A 108 -18.67 -7.88 9.81
CA ILE A 108 -18.38 -7.77 8.37
C ILE A 108 -18.94 -6.46 7.79
N GLU A 109 -20.16 -6.06 8.18
CA GLU A 109 -20.72 -4.78 7.74
C GLU A 109 -19.95 -3.56 8.27
N ILE A 110 -19.45 -3.62 9.51
CA ILE A 110 -18.54 -2.61 10.05
C ILE A 110 -17.27 -2.52 9.17
N HIS A 111 -16.62 -3.65 8.89
CA HIS A 111 -15.41 -3.67 8.05
C HIS A 111 -15.67 -3.16 6.61
N LYS A 112 -16.85 -3.43 6.04
CA LYS A 112 -17.23 -2.85 4.73
C LYS A 112 -17.29 -1.34 4.80
N LYS A 113 -17.90 -0.80 5.85
CA LYS A 113 -17.98 0.65 6.05
C LYS A 113 -16.60 1.26 6.22
N GLU A 114 -15.75 0.65 7.06
CA GLU A 114 -14.37 1.10 7.25
C GLU A 114 -13.55 1.07 5.95
N ALA A 115 -13.72 0.03 5.13
CA ALA A 115 -13.08 -0.05 3.81
C ALA A 115 -13.55 1.05 2.85
N GLN A 116 -14.85 1.41 2.91
CA GLN A 116 -15.40 2.51 2.11
C GLN A 116 -14.89 3.88 2.61
N ASP A 117 -14.85 4.09 3.91
CA ASP A 117 -14.34 5.32 4.52
C ASP A 117 -12.85 5.53 4.17
N LEU A 118 -12.05 4.44 4.20
CA LEU A 118 -10.65 4.47 3.79
C LEU A 118 -10.50 4.79 2.30
N TYR A 119 -11.31 4.17 1.44
CA TYR A 119 -11.33 4.47 0.01
C TYR A 119 -11.64 5.95 -0.26
N ASP A 120 -12.65 6.52 0.43
CA ASP A 120 -13.01 7.93 0.26
C ASP A 120 -11.84 8.85 0.65
N SER A 121 -11.14 8.54 1.75
CA SER A 121 -9.93 9.24 2.18
C SER A 121 -8.81 9.14 1.13
N ASP A 122 -8.50 7.94 0.66
CA ASP A 122 -7.44 7.69 -0.32
C ASP A 122 -7.71 8.39 -1.66
N ILE A 123 -8.97 8.42 -2.11
CA ILE A 123 -9.39 9.14 -3.31
C ILE A 123 -9.22 10.66 -3.16
N ILE A 124 -9.54 11.22 -1.98
CA ILE A 124 -9.33 12.64 -1.71
C ILE A 124 -7.82 12.96 -1.77
N GLU A 125 -6.99 12.16 -1.11
CA GLU A 125 -5.54 12.34 -1.12
C GLU A 125 -4.97 12.22 -2.53
N ALA A 126 -5.40 11.20 -3.30
CA ALA A 126 -4.98 11.03 -4.69
C ALA A 126 -5.37 12.23 -5.57
N LYS A 127 -6.58 12.79 -5.38
CA LYS A 127 -7.01 14.00 -6.10
C LYS A 127 -6.16 15.23 -5.73
N LEU A 128 -5.84 15.41 -4.45
CA LEU A 128 -4.97 16.50 -4.00
C LEU A 128 -3.56 16.36 -4.60
N ASN A 129 -3.00 15.15 -4.61
CA ASN A 129 -1.71 14.88 -5.23
C ASN A 129 -1.74 15.13 -6.74
N LYS A 130 -2.84 14.80 -7.44
CA LYS A 130 -3.02 15.12 -8.86
C LYS A 130 -3.11 16.63 -9.11
N LEU A 131 -3.78 17.38 -8.24
CA LEU A 131 -3.82 18.84 -8.31
C LEU A 131 -2.43 19.46 -8.12
N LYS A 132 -1.66 18.97 -7.14
CA LYS A 132 -0.28 19.40 -6.93
C LYS A 132 0.60 19.17 -8.16
N LEU A 133 0.42 18.05 -8.87
CA LEU A 133 1.13 17.81 -10.13
C LEU A 133 0.80 18.87 -11.19
N ILE A 134 -0.44 19.37 -11.26
CA ILE A 134 -0.80 20.49 -12.15
C ILE A 134 -0.04 21.75 -11.75
N GLU A 135 -0.03 22.09 -10.46
CA GLU A 135 0.69 23.26 -9.95
C GLU A 135 2.19 23.18 -10.27
N ASP A 136 2.81 22.00 -10.07
CA ASP A 136 4.22 21.76 -10.40
C ASP A 136 4.47 21.88 -11.92
N ILE A 137 3.57 21.34 -12.77
CA ILE A 137 3.64 21.47 -14.23
C ILE A 137 3.57 22.93 -14.65
N ASP A 138 2.66 23.72 -14.08
CA ASP A 138 2.48 25.13 -14.39
C ASP A 138 3.71 25.95 -13.96
N LEU A 139 4.26 25.67 -12.78
CA LEU A 139 5.48 26.32 -12.29
C LEU A 139 6.66 26.09 -13.23
N ILE A 140 6.91 24.84 -13.64
CA ILE A 140 8.00 24.52 -14.58
C ILE A 140 7.72 25.11 -15.97
N THR A 141 6.46 25.12 -16.41
CA THR A 141 6.06 25.74 -17.69
C THR A 141 6.36 27.24 -17.70
N ASN A 142 6.05 27.95 -16.61
CA ASN A 142 6.38 29.36 -16.46
C ASN A 142 7.90 29.60 -16.42
N SER A 143 8.66 28.79 -15.67
CA SER A 143 10.13 28.86 -15.67
C SER A 143 10.73 28.63 -17.07
N LEU A 144 10.15 27.74 -17.88
CA LEU A 144 10.55 27.56 -19.27
C LEU A 144 10.27 28.80 -20.14
N GLN A 145 9.14 29.47 -19.92
CA GLN A 145 8.84 30.71 -20.63
C GLN A 145 9.85 31.81 -20.29
N GLU A 146 10.15 32.01 -19.01
CA GLU A 146 11.18 32.94 -18.54
C GLU A 146 12.56 32.60 -19.14
N GLN A 147 12.93 31.32 -19.12
CA GLN A 147 14.20 30.85 -19.68
C GLN A 147 14.28 31.10 -21.20
N ASN A 148 13.18 30.96 -21.93
CA ASN A 148 13.12 31.28 -23.36
C ASN A 148 13.32 32.77 -23.62
N ILE A 149 12.79 33.66 -22.76
CA ILE A 149 13.00 35.11 -22.85
C ILE A 149 14.50 35.40 -22.67
N ILE A 150 15.14 34.88 -21.62
CA ILE A 150 16.58 35.06 -21.36
C ILE A 150 17.42 34.61 -22.55
N ILE A 151 17.13 33.44 -23.11
CA ILE A 151 17.84 32.92 -24.29
C ILE A 151 17.66 33.85 -25.50
N THR A 152 16.45 34.38 -25.70
CA THR A 152 16.14 35.32 -26.80
C THR A 152 16.91 36.63 -26.63
N ASP A 153 16.93 37.19 -25.43
CA ASP A 153 17.67 38.43 -25.13
C ASP A 153 19.18 38.25 -25.36
N LEU A 154 19.76 37.13 -24.91
CA LEU A 154 21.17 36.80 -25.16
C LEU A 154 21.48 36.68 -26.66
N GLN A 155 20.54 36.18 -27.48
CA GLN A 155 20.69 36.15 -28.94
C GLN A 155 20.68 37.56 -29.54
N ILE A 156 19.75 38.42 -29.10
CA ILE A 156 19.67 39.82 -29.55
C ILE A 156 20.95 40.57 -29.20
N GLU A 157 21.44 40.42 -27.97
CA GLU A 157 22.70 41.03 -27.52
C GLU A 157 23.90 40.54 -28.33
N ALA A 158 24.00 39.22 -28.58
CA ALA A 158 25.07 38.65 -29.38
C ALA A 158 25.05 39.18 -30.82
N HIS A 159 23.88 39.28 -31.44
CA HIS A 159 23.71 39.85 -32.78
C HIS A 159 24.09 41.34 -32.82
N SER A 160 23.64 42.12 -31.84
CA SER A 160 23.93 43.55 -31.73
C SER A 160 25.42 43.82 -31.52
N SER A 161 26.06 43.05 -30.65
CA SER A 161 27.51 43.10 -30.40
C SER A 161 28.32 42.79 -31.66
N ARG A 162 27.93 41.76 -32.42
CA ARG A 162 28.55 41.41 -33.70
C ARG A 162 28.38 42.52 -34.73
N LYS A 163 27.18 43.12 -34.82
CA LYS A 163 26.90 44.24 -35.72
C LYS A 163 27.80 45.44 -35.41
N ASN A 164 27.87 45.86 -34.15
CA ASN A 164 28.72 46.98 -33.72
C ASN A 164 30.21 46.69 -34.01
N THR A 165 30.68 45.47 -33.72
CA THR A 165 32.06 45.06 -34.04
C THR A 165 32.34 45.17 -35.55
N LEU A 166 31.41 44.74 -36.40
CA LEU A 166 31.54 44.85 -37.86
C LEU A 166 31.53 46.30 -38.34
N GLU A 167 30.68 47.15 -37.78
CA GLU A 167 30.65 48.59 -38.07
C GLU A 167 31.96 49.26 -37.67
N GLN A 168 32.51 48.95 -36.50
CA GLN A 168 33.82 49.44 -36.06
C GLN A 168 34.95 48.97 -36.99
N LEU A 169 34.95 47.69 -37.40
CA LEU A 169 35.93 47.16 -38.35
C LEU A 169 35.81 47.83 -39.72
N HIS A 170 34.59 48.09 -40.18
CA HIS A 170 34.35 48.82 -41.43
C HIS A 170 34.88 50.25 -41.35
N GLN A 171 34.56 50.98 -40.27
CA GLN A 171 35.06 52.33 -40.04
C GLN A 171 36.59 52.34 -40.01
N LYS A 172 37.23 51.40 -39.29
CA LYS A 172 38.69 51.25 -39.27
C LYS A 172 39.28 51.02 -40.66
N LYS A 173 38.61 50.25 -41.52
CA LYS A 173 39.05 50.04 -42.90
C LYS A 173 39.00 51.34 -43.70
N VAL A 174 37.94 52.14 -43.55
CA VAL A 174 37.80 53.47 -44.18
C VAL A 174 38.90 54.42 -43.69
N ASP A 175 39.12 54.49 -42.38
CA ASP A 175 40.14 55.35 -41.76
C ASP A 175 41.54 54.97 -42.27
N LYS A 176 41.84 53.68 -42.38
CA LYS A 176 43.10 53.19 -42.96
C LYS A 176 43.29 53.64 -44.41
N ILE A 177 42.26 53.58 -45.24
CA ILE A 177 42.31 54.04 -46.63
C ILE A 177 42.57 55.55 -46.69
N ASN A 178 41.87 56.33 -45.86
CA ASN A 178 42.05 57.78 -45.80
C ASN A 178 43.46 58.17 -45.34
N MET A 179 44.00 57.49 -44.34
CA MET A 179 45.39 57.65 -43.90
C MET A 179 46.38 57.38 -45.05
N HIS A 180 46.20 56.30 -45.82
CA HIS A 180 47.07 56.00 -46.96
C HIS A 180 47.00 57.09 -48.06
N LYS A 181 45.81 57.63 -48.34
CA LYS A 181 45.65 58.75 -49.29
C LYS A 181 46.41 59.99 -48.83
N GLN A 182 46.29 60.35 -47.55
CA GLN A 182 47.01 61.50 -46.97
C GLN A 182 48.53 61.30 -47.02
N LEU A 183 49.01 60.11 -46.66
CA LEU A 183 50.44 59.77 -46.72
C LEU A 183 50.99 59.88 -48.15
N ASN A 184 50.26 59.40 -49.16
CA ASN A 184 50.67 59.50 -50.56
C ASN A 184 50.72 60.96 -51.05
N ASN A 185 49.80 61.81 -50.59
CA ASN A 185 49.82 63.24 -50.90
C ASN A 185 51.07 63.91 -50.30
N PHE A 186 51.40 63.62 -49.03
CA PHE A 186 52.61 64.13 -48.40
C PHE A 186 53.89 63.69 -49.11
N LYS A 187 53.99 62.41 -49.50
CA LYS A 187 55.11 61.92 -50.31
C LYS A 187 55.23 62.66 -51.65
N SER A 188 54.11 62.93 -52.31
CA SER A 188 54.11 63.68 -53.58
C SER A 188 54.59 65.12 -53.41
N GLN A 189 54.19 65.78 -52.30
CA GLN A 189 54.67 67.11 -51.94
C GLN A 189 56.17 67.14 -51.62
N GLU A 190 56.68 66.12 -50.91
CA GLU A 190 58.10 65.97 -50.63
C GLU A 190 58.90 65.83 -51.93
N THR A 191 58.46 64.95 -52.85
CA THR A 191 59.10 64.79 -54.17
C THR A 191 59.14 66.10 -54.95
N PHE A 192 58.04 66.87 -54.97
CA PHE A 192 57.97 68.15 -55.66
C PHE A 192 58.97 69.17 -55.13
N ILE A 193 59.07 69.31 -53.80
CA ILE A 193 60.01 70.26 -53.17
C ILE A 193 61.46 69.83 -53.39
N ASN A 194 61.76 68.52 -53.30
CA ASN A 194 63.10 68.00 -53.59
C ASN A 194 63.53 68.32 -55.03
N ASN A 195 62.64 68.16 -56.02
CA ASN A 195 62.94 68.53 -57.40
C ASN A 195 63.25 70.04 -57.56
N GLN A 196 62.57 70.91 -56.80
CA GLN A 196 62.89 72.35 -56.79
C GLN A 196 64.27 72.63 -56.20
N ILE A 197 64.64 71.95 -55.12
CA ILE A 197 65.96 72.05 -54.48
C ILE A 197 67.06 71.64 -55.48
N ASP A 198 66.89 70.51 -56.17
CA ASP A 198 67.87 70.00 -57.12
C ASP A 198 68.02 70.93 -58.33
N THR A 199 66.91 71.49 -58.83
CA THR A 199 66.94 72.50 -59.90
C THR A 199 67.71 73.75 -59.47
N LEU A 200 67.45 74.27 -58.26
CA LEU A 200 68.16 75.44 -57.74
C LEU A 200 69.65 75.17 -57.54
N LYS A 201 70.03 73.99 -57.02
CA LYS A 201 71.44 73.58 -56.91
C LYS A 201 72.12 73.54 -58.28
N LEU A 202 71.46 72.96 -59.28
CA LEU A 202 71.96 72.91 -60.65
C LEU A 202 72.14 74.32 -61.23
N SER A 203 71.15 75.21 -61.09
CA SER A 203 71.26 76.60 -61.55
C SER A 203 72.39 77.37 -60.86
N ILE A 204 72.61 77.17 -59.55
CA ILE A 204 73.74 77.78 -58.83
C ILE A 204 75.08 77.26 -59.37
N ASN A 205 75.19 75.94 -59.61
CA ASN A 205 76.40 75.36 -60.18
C ASN A 205 76.68 75.88 -61.60
N ASN A 206 75.65 75.94 -62.45
CA ASN A 206 75.74 76.48 -63.80
C ASN A 206 76.15 77.97 -63.79
N LEU A 207 75.60 78.79 -62.88
CA LEU A 207 76.02 80.20 -62.72
C LEU A 207 77.47 80.34 -62.24
N ASN A 208 77.95 79.46 -61.35
CA ASN A 208 79.35 79.45 -60.94
C ASN A 208 80.27 79.04 -62.09
N GLU A 209 79.88 78.00 -62.85
CA GLU A 209 80.60 77.60 -64.05
C GLU A 209 80.63 78.74 -65.07
N PHE A 210 79.50 79.41 -65.29
CA PHE A 210 79.41 80.55 -66.19
C PHE A 210 80.30 81.72 -65.75
N LYS A 211 80.35 82.01 -64.45
CA LYS A 211 81.28 82.99 -63.88
C LYS A 211 82.73 82.68 -64.24
N HIS A 212 83.15 81.41 -64.11
CA HIS A 212 84.50 80.97 -64.48
C HIS A 212 84.77 81.12 -65.98
N ILE A 213 83.82 80.67 -66.82
CA ILE A 213 83.94 80.78 -68.29
C ILE A 213 84.10 82.23 -68.74
N ILE A 214 83.33 83.16 -68.18
CA ILE A 214 83.43 84.60 -68.51
C ILE A 214 84.79 85.15 -68.09
N ILE A 215 85.24 84.86 -66.87
CA ILE A 215 86.56 85.30 -66.40
C ILE A 215 87.66 84.79 -67.33
N ASP A 216 87.65 83.49 -67.64
CA ASP A 216 88.66 82.86 -68.51
C ASP A 216 88.62 83.44 -69.94
N PHE A 217 87.42 83.70 -70.49
CA PHE A 217 87.24 84.33 -71.80
C PHE A 217 87.80 85.75 -71.86
N GLU A 218 87.42 86.61 -70.91
CA GLU A 218 87.90 87.99 -70.87
C GLU A 218 89.41 88.07 -70.58
N TYR A 219 89.97 87.17 -69.74
CA TYR A 219 91.42 87.08 -69.53
C TYR A 219 92.18 86.67 -70.79
N ALA A 220 91.70 85.67 -71.53
CA ALA A 220 92.29 85.26 -72.79
C ALA A 220 92.16 86.34 -73.88
N SER A 221 91.00 87.01 -73.97
CA SER A 221 90.76 88.13 -74.89
C SER A 221 91.70 89.32 -74.64
N ASN A 222 91.99 89.61 -73.36
CA ASN A 222 92.91 90.70 -72.98
C ASN A 222 94.39 90.36 -73.24
N GLN A 223 94.78 89.08 -73.25
CA GLN A 223 96.13 88.68 -73.67
C GLN A 223 96.36 88.78 -75.19
N VAL A 224 95.30 88.85 -76.01
CA VAL A 224 95.39 88.94 -77.47
C VAL A 224 95.55 90.40 -77.97
N SER A 225 95.47 91.41 -77.09
CA SER A 225 95.42 92.84 -77.47
C SER A 225 96.63 93.70 -77.09
N SER A 226 97.80 93.13 -76.77
CA SER A 226 99.07 93.89 -76.80
C SER A 226 100.31 93.02 -77.01
N ASP A 227 100.51 92.57 -78.24
CA ASP A 227 101.79 92.15 -78.85
C ASP A 227 102.36 93.42 -79.54
N MET A 228 103.47 94.02 -79.11
CA MET A 228 104.85 93.68 -79.50
C MET A 228 104.99 92.64 -80.63
N GLU A 229 105.78 93.01 -81.65
CA GLU A 229 106.01 92.41 -82.97
C GLU A 229 106.25 90.88 -83.08
N PRO A 230 106.08 90.31 -84.30
CA PRO A 230 105.92 88.88 -84.53
C PRO A 230 107.25 88.18 -84.83
N SER A 231 107.67 87.25 -83.98
CA SER A 231 108.37 86.04 -84.44
C SER A 231 108.36 84.97 -83.35
N THR A 232 108.02 83.74 -83.72
CA THR A 232 107.88 82.50 -82.91
C THR A 232 106.56 82.35 -82.12
N ARG A 233 105.45 82.10 -82.83
CA ARG A 233 104.23 81.49 -82.28
C ARG A 233 104.19 79.99 -82.61
N ASP A 234 104.13 79.15 -81.58
CA ASP A 234 103.59 77.79 -81.64
C ASP A 234 102.09 77.87 -81.26
N PRO A 235 101.12 77.47 -82.11
CA PRO A 235 99.70 77.76 -81.92
C PRO A 235 98.93 76.77 -81.01
N SER A 236 99.59 76.06 -80.09
CA SER A 236 99.00 74.88 -79.41
C SER A 236 98.60 75.02 -77.93
N SER A 237 98.51 76.23 -77.34
CA SER A 237 98.29 76.37 -75.87
C SER A 237 97.18 77.31 -75.37
N THR A 238 96.30 77.84 -76.22
CA THR A 238 95.10 78.58 -75.74
C THR A 238 93.92 77.63 -75.57
N PRO A 239 93.25 77.56 -74.39
CA PRO A 239 92.12 76.65 -74.20
C PRO A 239 91.01 76.96 -75.21
N PRO A 240 90.31 75.96 -75.78
CA PRO A 240 89.14 76.22 -76.61
C PRO A 240 88.05 76.79 -75.71
N ILE A 241 87.90 78.12 -75.73
CA ILE A 241 86.82 78.75 -74.99
C ILE A 241 85.51 78.43 -75.71
N ASP A 242 84.65 77.68 -75.05
CA ASP A 242 83.38 77.22 -75.60
C ASP A 242 82.36 78.38 -75.66
N ILE A 243 82.50 79.20 -76.71
CA ILE A 243 81.65 80.36 -77.00
C ILE A 243 80.17 79.95 -77.10
N ASN A 244 79.86 78.73 -77.53
CA ASN A 244 78.49 78.22 -77.62
C ASN A 244 77.89 77.98 -76.23
N LYS A 245 78.67 77.38 -75.32
CA LYS A 245 78.26 77.22 -73.92
C LYS A 245 78.10 78.56 -73.21
N MET A 246 79.00 79.51 -73.46
CA MET A 246 78.91 80.87 -72.92
C MET A 246 77.65 81.62 -73.40
N ASN A 247 77.35 81.56 -74.70
CA ASN A 247 76.14 82.16 -75.27
C ASN A 247 74.85 81.52 -74.72
N THR A 248 74.86 80.20 -74.52
CA THR A 248 73.74 79.47 -73.91
C THR A 248 73.45 79.99 -72.51
N PHE A 249 74.47 80.17 -71.67
CA PHE A 249 74.29 80.69 -70.32
C PHE A 249 73.83 82.15 -70.29
N TYR A 250 74.31 83.01 -71.19
CA TYR A 250 73.78 84.39 -71.30
C TYR A 250 72.26 84.40 -71.56
N THR A 251 71.77 83.49 -72.39
CA THR A 251 70.34 83.34 -72.66
C THR A 251 69.60 82.69 -71.50
N GLU A 252 70.11 81.60 -70.93
CA GLU A 252 69.49 80.86 -69.82
C GLU A 252 69.30 81.73 -68.57
N PHE A 253 70.29 82.58 -68.26
CA PHE A 253 70.29 83.44 -67.07
C PHE A 253 69.86 84.89 -67.35
N ASN A 254 69.49 85.18 -68.60
CA ASN A 254 69.03 86.50 -69.05
C ASN A 254 70.00 87.63 -68.65
N LEU A 255 71.27 87.47 -69.03
CA LEU A 255 72.36 88.41 -68.72
C LEU A 255 72.76 89.20 -69.96
N ASP A 256 72.94 90.51 -69.79
CA ASP A 256 73.33 91.41 -70.89
C ASP A 256 74.82 91.23 -71.23
N LYS A 257 75.09 90.89 -72.50
CA LYS A 257 76.44 90.67 -73.03
C LYS A 257 77.27 91.96 -73.10
N SER A 258 76.61 93.11 -73.19
CA SER A 258 77.24 94.43 -73.39
C SER A 258 77.85 95.05 -72.13
N LEU A 259 77.61 94.44 -70.97
CA LEU A 259 78.15 94.89 -69.68
C LEU A 259 79.67 94.69 -69.58
N SER A 260 80.33 95.50 -68.74
CA SER A 260 81.74 95.27 -68.40
C SER A 260 81.91 93.96 -67.60
N LEU A 261 83.12 93.38 -67.60
CA LEU A 261 83.42 92.14 -66.87
C LEU A 261 83.00 92.21 -65.40
N ASN A 262 83.30 93.32 -64.72
CA ASN A 262 82.94 93.50 -63.31
C ASN A 262 81.42 93.59 -63.12
N GLU A 263 80.70 94.21 -64.05
CA GLU A 263 79.22 94.27 -64.02
C GLU A 263 78.60 92.90 -64.33
N LYS A 264 79.16 92.13 -65.25
CA LYS A 264 78.75 90.74 -65.55
C LYS A 264 78.95 89.85 -64.32
N ILE A 265 80.13 89.89 -63.71
CA ILE A 265 80.44 89.14 -62.49
C ILE A 265 79.53 89.57 -61.36
N SER A 266 79.31 90.88 -61.16
CA SER A 266 78.42 91.38 -60.12
C SER A 266 76.97 90.91 -60.31
N ASN A 267 76.47 90.90 -61.55
CA ASN A 267 75.14 90.39 -61.86
C ASN A 267 75.02 88.87 -61.65
N ILE A 268 76.04 88.10 -62.04
CA ILE A 268 76.10 86.65 -61.78
C ILE A 268 76.15 86.37 -60.27
N GLU A 269 76.98 87.08 -59.53
CA GLU A 269 77.07 86.97 -58.07
C GLU A 269 75.77 87.35 -57.38
N LYS A 270 75.07 88.38 -57.87
CA LYS A 270 73.74 88.76 -57.39
C LYS A 270 72.72 87.65 -57.65
N GLN A 271 72.69 87.07 -58.85
CA GLN A 271 71.79 85.94 -59.15
C GLN A 271 72.13 84.69 -58.34
N ILE A 272 73.42 84.37 -58.16
CA ILE A 272 73.86 83.27 -57.28
C ILE A 272 73.41 83.52 -55.84
N LYS A 273 73.55 84.75 -55.34
CA LYS A 273 73.10 85.12 -54.01
C LYS A 273 71.58 84.98 -53.86
N ASP A 274 70.83 85.43 -54.86
CA ASP A 274 69.36 85.30 -54.88
C ASP A 274 68.93 83.82 -54.95
N TYR A 275 69.60 83.00 -55.75
CA TYR A 275 69.32 81.56 -55.84
C TYR A 275 69.73 80.81 -54.58
N LYS A 276 70.84 81.17 -53.93
CA LYS A 276 71.21 80.64 -52.60
C LYS A 276 70.17 81.00 -51.53
N ALA A 277 69.70 82.25 -51.51
CA ALA A 277 68.65 82.67 -50.59
C ALA A 277 67.33 81.91 -50.85
N ARG A 278 66.96 81.67 -52.12
CA ARG A 278 65.81 80.84 -52.49
C ARG A 278 66.01 79.37 -52.12
N LEU A 279 67.21 78.83 -52.29
CA LEU A 279 67.56 77.46 -51.90
C LEU A 279 67.43 77.29 -50.39
N ASP A 280 68.01 78.18 -49.59
CA ASP A 280 67.94 78.16 -48.13
C ASP A 280 66.48 78.26 -47.64
N TYR A 281 65.69 79.14 -48.26
CA TYR A 281 64.26 79.24 -47.98
C TYR A 281 63.51 77.94 -48.32
N THR A 282 63.82 77.33 -49.46
CA THR A 282 63.16 76.09 -49.92
C THR A 282 63.54 74.90 -49.05
N ILE A 283 64.79 74.80 -48.61
CA ILE A 283 65.26 73.79 -47.64
C ILE A 283 64.55 73.98 -46.29
N LYS A 284 64.52 75.21 -45.76
CA LYS A 284 63.77 75.50 -44.51
C LYS A 284 62.29 75.17 -44.62
N LYS A 285 61.69 75.38 -45.79
CA LYS A 285 60.30 75.02 -46.08
C LYS A 285 60.11 73.49 -46.12
N LEU A 286 61.05 72.75 -46.69
CA LEU A 286 61.07 71.28 -46.65
C LEU A 286 61.14 70.76 -45.21
N ASP A 287 62.07 71.29 -44.41
CA ASP A 287 62.27 70.84 -43.02
C ASP A 287 61.04 71.12 -42.15
N LYS A 288 60.43 72.31 -42.28
CA LYS A 288 59.15 72.63 -41.62
C LYS A 288 58.02 71.69 -42.06
N ASN A 289 57.95 71.36 -43.35
CA ASN A 289 56.96 70.43 -43.86
C ASN A 289 57.20 69.02 -43.30
N LYS A 290 58.43 68.52 -43.28
CA LYS A 290 58.79 67.21 -42.70
C LYS A 290 58.39 67.12 -41.23
N GLN A 291 58.78 68.10 -40.42
CA GLN A 291 58.40 68.14 -39.00
C GLN A 291 56.87 68.19 -38.79
N SER A 292 56.15 68.95 -39.62
CA SER A 292 54.67 68.98 -39.56
C SER A 292 54.04 67.68 -40.03
N ILE A 293 54.65 66.96 -40.97
CA ILE A 293 54.20 65.66 -41.47
C ILE A 293 54.47 64.59 -40.41
N ASP A 294 55.66 64.55 -39.83
CA ASP A 294 56.06 63.57 -38.82
C ASP A 294 55.19 63.66 -37.54
N SER A 295 54.90 64.88 -37.07
CA SER A 295 54.02 65.08 -35.91
C SER A 295 52.58 64.62 -36.19
N ARG A 296 52.09 64.86 -37.42
CA ARG A 296 50.76 64.41 -37.87
C ARG A 296 50.71 62.90 -38.06
N ILE A 297 51.73 62.28 -38.65
CA ILE A 297 51.82 60.82 -38.79
C ILE A 297 51.82 60.17 -37.41
N THR A 298 52.61 60.67 -36.47
CA THR A 298 52.67 60.16 -35.09
C THR A 298 51.30 60.24 -34.42
N THR A 299 50.62 61.39 -34.50
CA THR A 299 49.27 61.56 -33.95
C THR A 299 48.25 60.62 -34.58
N ILE A 300 48.33 60.39 -35.90
CA ILE A 300 47.42 59.49 -36.61
C ILE A 300 47.68 58.02 -36.21
N VAL A 301 48.93 57.60 -36.10
CA VAL A 301 49.33 56.23 -35.71
C VAL A 301 48.95 55.95 -34.25
N ASP A 302 49.16 56.91 -33.35
CA ASP A 302 48.83 56.77 -31.94
C ASP A 302 47.31 56.66 -31.71
N ASN A 303 46.51 57.48 -32.42
CA ASN A 303 45.05 57.38 -32.41
C ASN A 303 44.54 56.03 -32.95
N TYR A 304 45.20 55.50 -33.99
CA TYR A 304 44.88 54.17 -34.53
C TYR A 304 45.20 53.04 -33.54
N ASN A 305 46.29 53.16 -32.78
CA ASN A 305 46.71 52.14 -31.82
C ASN A 305 45.86 52.14 -30.53
N LEU A 306 45.43 53.31 -30.05
CA LEU A 306 44.57 53.46 -28.86
C LEU A 306 43.18 52.83 -29.04
N THR A 307 42.65 52.83 -30.27
CA THR A 307 41.33 52.25 -30.60
C THR A 307 41.39 50.75 -30.89
N ASN A 308 42.55 50.10 -30.78
CA ASN A 308 42.77 48.73 -31.27
C ASN A 308 42.75 47.61 -30.22
N ARG A 309 42.11 47.85 -29.07
CA ARG A 309 41.83 46.80 -28.08
C ARG A 309 40.32 46.61 -27.95
N VAL A 310 39.74 45.86 -28.90
CA VAL A 310 38.37 45.38 -28.75
C VAL A 310 38.44 43.89 -28.44
N LYS A 311 38.16 43.55 -27.18
CA LYS A 311 37.96 42.18 -26.72
C LYS A 311 36.45 41.95 -26.65
N VAL A 312 35.97 40.94 -27.36
CA VAL A 312 34.60 40.41 -27.26
C VAL A 312 34.77 38.89 -27.33
N ILE A 313 34.16 38.00 -26.54
CA ILE A 313 32.81 37.91 -25.94
C ILE A 313 32.86 36.92 -24.76
N ALA A 314 32.16 37.24 -23.65
CA ALA A 314 31.78 36.30 -22.56
C ALA A 314 30.38 35.65 -22.76
N TYR A 315 29.54 36.22 -23.63
CA TYR A 315 28.15 35.83 -23.89
C TYR A 315 27.93 34.44 -24.51
N LYS A 316 28.90 33.90 -25.25
CA LYS A 316 28.76 32.57 -25.88
C LYS A 316 28.64 31.46 -24.83
N ASP A 317 29.42 31.58 -23.75
CA ASP A 317 29.42 30.60 -22.66
C ASP A 317 28.15 30.74 -21.82
N GLN A 318 27.70 31.97 -21.56
CA GLN A 318 26.41 32.23 -20.91
C GLN A 318 25.24 31.63 -21.72
N PHE A 319 25.19 31.86 -23.03
CA PHE A 319 24.16 31.27 -23.89
C PHE A 319 24.14 29.74 -23.84
N LYS A 320 25.32 29.10 -23.78
CA LYS A 320 25.41 27.63 -23.65
C LYS A 320 24.85 27.16 -22.31
N ILE A 321 25.21 27.81 -21.21
CA ILE A 321 24.71 27.50 -19.86
C ILE A 321 23.18 27.64 -19.80
N GLU A 322 22.65 28.75 -20.30
CA GLU A 322 21.21 29.00 -20.28
C GLU A 322 20.43 28.02 -21.18
N LYS A 323 21.03 27.56 -22.28
CA LYS A 323 20.46 26.51 -23.13
C LYS A 323 20.43 25.14 -22.42
N GLU A 324 21.47 24.79 -21.67
CA GLU A 324 21.50 23.54 -20.89
C GLU A 324 20.43 23.54 -19.79
N LYS A 325 20.25 24.68 -19.08
CA LYS A 325 19.15 24.82 -18.10
C LYS A 325 17.78 24.60 -18.72
N LYS A 326 17.54 25.15 -19.92
CA LYS A 326 16.29 24.92 -20.66
C LYS A 326 16.05 23.43 -20.91
N THR A 327 17.06 22.70 -21.40
CA THR A 327 16.94 21.25 -21.65
C THR A 327 16.58 20.48 -20.37
N THR A 328 17.20 20.84 -19.24
CA THR A 328 16.89 20.21 -17.95
C THR A 328 15.43 20.46 -17.53
N LEU A 329 14.93 21.69 -17.67
CA LEU A 329 13.54 22.02 -17.37
C LEU A 329 12.56 21.29 -18.32
N GLU A 330 12.90 21.14 -19.60
CA GLU A 330 12.10 20.38 -20.58
C GLU A 330 11.98 18.90 -20.18
N THR A 331 13.07 18.28 -19.72
CA THR A 331 13.05 16.90 -19.21
C THR A 331 12.16 16.77 -17.98
N ILE A 332 12.31 17.66 -16.99
CA ILE A 332 11.48 17.66 -15.77
C ILE A 332 10.00 17.81 -16.13
N LEU A 333 9.67 18.72 -17.05
CA LEU A 333 8.30 18.92 -17.51
C LEU A 333 7.72 17.67 -18.18
N ALA A 334 8.50 16.99 -19.02
CA ALA A 334 8.08 15.77 -19.68
C ALA A 334 7.78 14.65 -18.68
N GLU A 335 8.63 14.47 -17.66
CA GLU A 335 8.41 13.49 -16.59
C GLU A 335 7.16 13.81 -15.76
N LEU A 336 6.95 15.07 -15.40
CA LEU A 336 5.76 15.50 -14.66
C LEU A 336 4.48 15.28 -15.47
N LYS A 337 4.48 15.63 -16.76
CA LYS A 337 3.36 15.38 -17.67
C LYS A 337 3.05 13.90 -17.80
N TYR A 338 4.06 13.05 -17.99
CA TYR A 338 3.86 11.60 -18.05
C TYR A 338 3.24 11.07 -16.75
N LYS A 339 3.72 11.51 -15.59
CA LYS A 339 3.14 11.13 -14.29
C LYS A 339 1.69 11.59 -14.16
N TYR A 340 1.38 12.80 -14.59
CA TYR A 340 0.03 13.35 -14.58
C TYR A 340 -0.92 12.57 -15.50
N ASP A 341 -0.51 12.33 -16.74
CA ASP A 341 -1.30 11.65 -17.76
C ASP A 341 -1.60 10.19 -17.37
N THR A 342 -0.67 9.53 -16.67
CA THR A 342 -0.84 8.15 -16.19
C THR A 342 -1.44 8.05 -14.78
N TYR A 343 -1.67 9.18 -14.10
CA TYR A 343 -2.04 9.21 -12.69
C TYR A 343 -3.36 8.50 -12.39
N GLU A 344 -4.38 8.72 -13.21
CA GLU A 344 -5.69 8.07 -13.03
C GLU A 344 -5.57 6.55 -13.14
N THR A 345 -4.85 6.07 -14.15
CA THR A 345 -4.73 4.63 -14.40
C THR A 345 -3.91 3.95 -13.30
N LEU A 346 -2.80 4.56 -12.87
CA LEU A 346 -1.88 3.94 -11.92
C LEU A 346 -2.28 4.16 -10.47
N ALA A 347 -2.54 5.40 -10.07
CA ALA A 347 -2.84 5.70 -8.67
C ALA A 347 -4.31 5.41 -8.34
N MET A 348 -5.25 6.00 -9.09
CA MET A 348 -6.68 5.82 -8.80
C MET A 348 -7.14 4.39 -9.13
N GLY A 349 -6.68 3.81 -10.24
CA GLY A 349 -6.97 2.42 -10.59
C GLY A 349 -6.51 1.41 -9.52
N ASN A 350 -5.38 1.66 -8.84
CA ASN A 350 -4.93 0.82 -7.72
C ASN A 350 -5.87 0.95 -6.50
N ILE A 351 -6.35 2.15 -6.19
CA ILE A 351 -7.30 2.39 -5.09
C ILE A 351 -8.61 1.67 -5.38
N ASP A 352 -9.15 1.80 -6.59
CA ASP A 352 -10.39 1.13 -7.03
C ASP A 352 -10.26 -0.40 -6.97
N SER A 353 -9.13 -0.93 -7.46
CA SER A 353 -8.84 -2.37 -7.45
C SER A 353 -8.76 -2.90 -6.01
N ASN A 354 -8.14 -2.16 -5.10
CA ASN A 354 -8.02 -2.55 -3.70
C ASN A 354 -9.38 -2.60 -3.00
N LEU A 355 -10.22 -1.57 -3.18
CA LEU A 355 -11.58 -1.58 -2.63
C LEU A 355 -12.38 -2.77 -3.19
N SER A 356 -12.35 -2.96 -4.51
CA SER A 356 -13.08 -4.04 -5.19
C SER A 356 -12.69 -5.42 -4.65
N LYS A 357 -11.38 -5.65 -4.46
CA LYS A 357 -10.88 -6.90 -3.88
C LYS A 357 -11.37 -7.09 -2.44
N THR A 358 -11.22 -6.08 -1.59
CA THR A 358 -11.67 -6.13 -0.19
C THR A 358 -13.17 -6.40 -0.08
N LEU A 359 -14.00 -5.72 -0.88
CA LEU A 359 -15.45 -5.94 -0.89
C LEU A 359 -15.83 -7.34 -1.38
N SER A 360 -15.09 -7.88 -2.36
CA SER A 360 -15.26 -9.25 -2.84
C SER A 360 -14.93 -10.27 -1.72
N ASP A 361 -13.81 -10.09 -1.03
CA ASP A 361 -13.40 -10.97 0.07
C ASP A 361 -14.42 -10.95 1.22
N LEU A 362 -14.88 -9.76 1.64
CA LEU A 362 -15.93 -9.61 2.66
C LEU A 362 -17.27 -10.22 2.23
N SER A 363 -17.60 -10.16 0.93
CA SER A 363 -18.81 -10.80 0.40
C SER A 363 -18.72 -12.33 0.46
N ASN A 364 -17.54 -12.89 0.19
CA ASN A 364 -17.28 -14.31 0.37
C ASN A 364 -17.38 -14.72 1.85
N ASP A 365 -16.90 -13.88 2.77
CA ASP A 365 -17.01 -14.14 4.21
C ASP A 365 -18.47 -14.21 4.69
N ILE A 366 -19.37 -13.38 4.15
CA ILE A 366 -20.81 -13.46 4.42
C ILE A 366 -21.37 -14.82 3.98
N VAL A 367 -21.01 -15.26 2.78
CA VAL A 367 -21.44 -16.56 2.24
C VAL A 367 -20.91 -17.69 3.12
N ASN A 368 -19.64 -17.63 3.51
CA ASN A 368 -18.99 -18.62 4.35
C ASN A 368 -19.58 -18.68 5.77
N ALA A 369 -19.92 -17.53 6.35
CA ALA A 369 -20.61 -17.47 7.66
C ALA A 369 -21.99 -18.13 7.61
N LYS A 370 -22.79 -17.83 6.59
CA LYS A 370 -24.11 -18.45 6.39
C LYS A 370 -24.01 -19.96 6.14
N ASN A 371 -23.02 -20.39 5.34
CA ASN A 371 -22.78 -21.81 5.09
C ASN A 371 -22.39 -22.56 6.37
N ARG A 372 -21.52 -21.99 7.21
CA ARG A 372 -21.17 -22.54 8.53
C ARG A 372 -22.41 -22.72 9.40
N LEU A 373 -23.27 -21.70 9.51
CA LEU A 373 -24.51 -21.82 10.29
C LEU A 373 -25.42 -22.94 9.76
N ASN A 374 -25.59 -23.04 8.45
CA ASN A 374 -26.42 -24.09 7.85
C ASN A 374 -25.89 -25.50 8.19
N ILE A 375 -24.58 -25.70 8.09
CA ILE A 375 -23.94 -26.98 8.46
C ILE A 375 -24.16 -27.28 9.94
N THR A 376 -23.96 -26.29 10.82
CA THR A 376 -24.17 -26.48 12.27
C THR A 376 -25.63 -26.79 12.60
N ARG A 377 -26.58 -26.07 12.00
CA ARG A 377 -28.02 -26.34 12.17
C ARG A 377 -28.40 -27.75 11.73
N GLN A 378 -27.83 -28.23 10.62
CA GLN A 378 -28.03 -29.60 10.16
C GLN A 378 -27.49 -30.61 11.18
N ARG A 379 -26.27 -30.43 11.69
CA ARG A 379 -25.69 -31.32 12.72
C ARG A 379 -26.53 -31.36 13.99
N ILE A 380 -26.96 -30.19 14.50
CA ILE A 380 -27.85 -30.11 15.67
C ILE A 380 -29.16 -30.86 15.42
N ALA A 381 -29.73 -30.76 14.21
CA ALA A 381 -30.96 -31.48 13.87
C ALA A 381 -30.76 -33.00 13.77
N GLU A 382 -29.64 -33.46 13.21
CA GLU A 382 -29.27 -34.87 13.11
C GLU A 382 -29.04 -35.48 14.50
N GLU A 383 -28.26 -34.82 15.35
CA GLU A 383 -28.00 -35.21 16.74
C GLU A 383 -29.29 -35.28 17.55
N PHE A 384 -30.14 -34.25 17.46
CA PHE A 384 -31.44 -34.23 18.13
C PHE A 384 -32.34 -35.39 17.69
N THR A 385 -32.40 -35.67 16.38
CA THR A 385 -33.23 -36.74 15.82
C THR A 385 -32.75 -38.11 16.29
N SER A 386 -31.43 -38.34 16.24
CA SER A 386 -30.81 -39.59 16.71
C SER A 386 -31.07 -39.83 18.19
N GLU A 387 -30.87 -38.81 19.03
CA GLU A 387 -31.02 -38.94 20.47
C GLU A 387 -32.48 -39.07 20.90
N THR A 388 -33.39 -38.32 20.25
CA THR A 388 -34.84 -38.46 20.45
C THR A 388 -35.30 -39.88 20.13
N LYS A 389 -34.81 -40.46 19.02
CA LYS A 389 -35.13 -41.83 18.64
C LYS A 389 -34.62 -42.81 19.71
N ARG A 390 -33.36 -42.69 20.13
CA ARG A 390 -32.74 -43.55 21.16
C ARG A 390 -33.54 -43.56 22.46
N LEU A 391 -33.94 -42.38 22.95
CA LEU A 391 -34.74 -42.24 24.17
C LEU A 391 -36.14 -42.85 23.99
N ASN A 392 -36.83 -42.56 22.89
CA ASN A 392 -38.15 -43.14 22.60
C ASN A 392 -38.11 -44.66 22.51
N ASP A 393 -37.13 -45.23 21.82
CA ASP A 393 -36.97 -46.68 21.68
C ASP A 393 -36.75 -47.33 23.06
N THR A 394 -35.94 -46.70 23.93
CA THR A 394 -35.69 -47.18 25.30
C THR A 394 -36.95 -47.10 26.17
N ILE A 395 -37.69 -46.00 26.09
CA ILE A 395 -38.97 -45.83 26.81
C ILE A 395 -39.98 -46.88 26.35
N LEU A 396 -40.07 -47.13 25.04
CA LEU A 396 -40.97 -48.13 24.47
C LEU A 396 -40.62 -49.54 24.97
N GLU A 397 -39.33 -49.90 24.98
CA GLU A 397 -38.87 -51.19 25.49
C GLU A 397 -39.18 -51.38 26.99
N LEU A 398 -38.97 -50.35 27.81
CA LEU A 398 -39.33 -50.38 29.23
C LEU A 398 -40.83 -50.47 29.45
N ASN A 399 -41.64 -49.79 28.63
CA ASN A 399 -43.10 -49.89 28.69
C ASN A 399 -43.59 -51.30 28.35
N ILE A 400 -43.06 -51.92 27.30
CA ILE A 400 -43.37 -53.32 26.94
C ILE A 400 -43.03 -54.25 28.11
N LYS A 401 -41.82 -54.16 28.65
CA LYS A 401 -41.39 -54.93 29.83
C LYS A 401 -42.31 -54.71 31.03
N ASN A 402 -42.73 -53.47 31.29
CA ASN A 402 -43.66 -53.18 32.38
C ASN A 402 -45.04 -53.80 32.19
N ILE A 403 -45.57 -53.81 30.96
CA ILE A 403 -46.83 -54.48 30.65
C ILE A 403 -46.71 -55.99 30.92
N GLU A 404 -45.62 -56.63 30.48
CA GLU A 404 -45.35 -58.04 30.72
C GLU A 404 -45.21 -58.37 32.22
N TYR A 405 -44.41 -57.59 32.95
CA TYR A 405 -44.26 -57.75 34.40
C TYR A 405 -45.56 -57.49 35.15
N LYS A 406 -46.39 -56.56 34.69
CA LYS A 406 -47.69 -56.25 35.29
C LYS A 406 -48.67 -57.40 35.09
N ALA A 407 -48.74 -57.97 33.88
CA ALA A 407 -49.55 -59.16 33.60
C ALA A 407 -49.11 -60.36 34.47
N SER A 408 -47.80 -60.59 34.59
CA SER A 408 -47.23 -61.65 35.45
C SER A 408 -47.55 -61.41 36.93
N PHE A 409 -47.46 -60.16 37.40
CA PHE A 409 -47.83 -59.77 38.76
C PHE A 409 -49.32 -60.04 39.02
N ASP A 410 -50.21 -59.61 38.13
CA ASP A 410 -51.65 -59.75 38.31
C ASP A 410 -52.09 -61.23 38.31
N MET A 411 -51.50 -62.04 37.42
CA MET A 411 -51.72 -63.50 37.39
C MET A 411 -51.30 -64.16 38.71
N ARG A 412 -50.06 -63.95 39.15
CA ARG A 412 -49.53 -64.53 40.40
C ARG A 412 -50.24 -64.00 41.64
N ASN A 413 -50.67 -62.75 41.63
CA ASN A 413 -51.44 -62.17 42.74
C ASN A 413 -52.82 -62.85 42.85
N SER A 414 -53.43 -63.20 41.73
CA SER A 414 -54.68 -63.98 41.75
C SER A 414 -54.48 -65.38 42.34
N GLU A 415 -53.38 -66.06 42.02
CA GLU A 415 -53.00 -67.36 42.59
C GLU A 415 -52.71 -67.26 44.08
N PHE A 416 -51.92 -66.25 44.48
CA PHE A 416 -51.61 -65.94 45.87
C PHE A 416 -52.88 -65.73 46.71
N LEU A 417 -53.86 -64.99 46.18
CA LEU A 417 -55.14 -64.76 46.86
C LEU A 417 -55.95 -66.05 47.00
N LYS A 418 -55.97 -66.92 45.98
CA LYS A 418 -56.62 -68.23 46.05
C LYS A 418 -55.97 -69.12 47.12
N ILE A 419 -54.64 -69.25 47.11
CA ILE A 419 -53.91 -70.04 48.10
C ILE A 419 -54.12 -69.50 49.51
N LYS A 420 -54.11 -68.16 49.68
CA LYS A 420 -54.39 -67.51 50.96
C LYS A 420 -55.79 -67.86 51.49
N GLN A 421 -56.81 -67.88 50.62
CA GLN A 421 -58.15 -68.31 50.99
C GLN A 421 -58.21 -69.80 51.36
N MET A 422 -57.50 -70.66 50.63
CA MET A 422 -57.41 -72.10 50.93
C MET A 422 -56.76 -72.34 52.30
N ILE A 423 -55.61 -71.71 52.58
CA ILE A 423 -54.94 -71.79 53.89
C ILE A 423 -55.88 -71.32 55.02
N GLN A 424 -56.64 -70.23 54.80
CA GLN A 424 -57.57 -69.71 55.78
C GLN A 424 -58.73 -70.67 56.05
N ALA A 425 -59.31 -71.26 55.00
CA ALA A 425 -60.35 -72.28 55.10
C ALA A 425 -59.84 -73.53 55.84
N GLU A 426 -58.64 -73.99 55.51
CA GLU A 426 -58.01 -75.15 56.15
C GLU A 426 -57.78 -74.91 57.66
N LYS A 427 -57.27 -73.72 58.02
CA LYS A 427 -57.11 -73.30 59.42
C LYS A 427 -58.44 -73.25 60.16
N GLN A 428 -59.52 -72.84 59.50
CA GLN A 428 -60.87 -72.85 60.08
C GLN A 428 -61.37 -74.28 60.31
N PHE A 429 -61.27 -75.16 59.31
CA PHE A 429 -61.68 -76.56 59.46
C PHE A 429 -60.88 -77.31 60.52
N SER A 430 -59.56 -77.11 60.58
CA SER A 430 -58.70 -77.69 61.61
C SER A 430 -59.10 -77.24 63.02
N ASN A 431 -59.40 -75.94 63.20
CA ASN A 431 -59.89 -75.40 64.48
C ASN A 431 -61.27 -75.96 64.86
N GLU A 432 -62.18 -76.10 63.90
CA GLU A 432 -63.51 -76.70 64.14
C GLU A 432 -63.42 -78.17 64.49
N LEU A 433 -62.52 -78.92 63.84
CA LEU A 433 -62.23 -80.31 64.15
C LEU A 433 -61.69 -80.45 65.58
N ASN A 434 -60.68 -79.66 65.96
CA ASN A 434 -60.11 -79.65 67.31
C ASN A 434 -61.18 -79.37 68.39
N LYS A 435 -62.02 -78.35 68.19
CA LYS A 435 -63.13 -78.04 69.11
C LYS A 435 -64.16 -79.16 69.19
N THR A 436 -64.40 -79.87 68.10
CA THR A 436 -65.33 -81.00 68.05
C THR A 436 -64.73 -82.22 68.76
N ASP A 437 -63.44 -82.49 68.58
CA ASP A 437 -62.69 -83.52 69.29
C ASP A 437 -62.66 -83.27 70.81
N GLU A 438 -62.44 -82.03 71.24
CA GLU A 438 -62.53 -81.63 72.65
C GLU A 438 -63.93 -81.87 73.24
N LYS A 439 -64.98 -81.53 72.49
CA LYS A 439 -66.37 -81.79 72.90
C LYS A 439 -66.66 -83.29 72.98
N ILE A 440 -66.21 -84.07 72.00
CA ILE A 440 -66.37 -85.53 72.01
C ILE A 440 -65.71 -86.12 73.25
N LYS A 441 -64.44 -85.75 73.52
CA LYS A 441 -63.71 -86.21 74.70
C LYS A 441 -64.43 -85.84 76.00
N HIS A 442 -64.93 -84.61 76.11
CA HIS A 442 -65.72 -84.17 77.26
C HIS A 442 -67.00 -85.00 77.46
N TYR A 443 -67.73 -85.31 76.37
CA TYR A 443 -68.93 -86.14 76.44
C TYR A 443 -68.61 -87.62 76.70
N GLU A 444 -67.50 -88.15 76.18
CA GLU A 444 -67.00 -89.49 76.52
C GLU A 444 -66.70 -89.61 78.02
N ASP A 445 -66.03 -88.60 78.59
CA ASP A 445 -65.75 -88.53 80.04
C ASP A 445 -67.05 -88.41 80.86
N ILE A 446 -68.00 -87.55 80.44
CA ILE A 446 -69.31 -87.42 81.10
C ILE A 446 -70.09 -88.73 81.02
N ILE A 447 -70.13 -89.40 79.87
CA ILE A 447 -70.84 -90.67 79.69
C ILE A 447 -70.23 -91.73 80.59
N LYS A 448 -68.90 -91.82 80.64
CA LYS A 448 -68.19 -92.76 81.51
C LYS A 448 -68.50 -92.50 82.97
N GLN A 449 -68.37 -91.26 83.42
CA GLN A 449 -68.70 -90.85 84.79
C GLN A 449 -70.18 -91.14 85.13
N THR A 450 -71.11 -90.78 84.25
CA THR A 450 -72.55 -90.98 84.45
C THR A 450 -72.91 -92.48 84.45
N ALA A 451 -72.25 -93.28 83.61
CA ALA A 451 -72.43 -94.73 83.60
C ALA A 451 -71.89 -95.38 84.89
N ASP A 452 -70.73 -94.94 85.37
CA ASP A 452 -70.16 -95.36 86.65
C ASP A 452 -71.05 -94.93 87.82
N ASP A 453 -71.55 -93.70 87.83
CA ASP A 453 -72.49 -93.19 88.84
C ASP A 453 -73.81 -93.99 88.83
N ILE A 454 -74.37 -94.31 87.65
CA ILE A 454 -75.56 -95.18 87.53
C ILE A 454 -75.23 -96.58 88.06
N ARG A 455 -74.07 -97.13 87.73
CA ARG A 455 -73.63 -98.45 88.22
C ARG A 455 -73.53 -98.43 89.74
N HIS A 456 -72.95 -97.38 90.31
CA HIS A 456 -72.81 -97.18 91.75
C HIS A 456 -74.17 -96.99 92.44
N MET A 457 -75.08 -96.23 91.84
CA MET A 457 -76.47 -96.08 92.31
C MET A 457 -77.25 -97.39 92.23
N THR A 458 -76.97 -98.23 91.21
CA THR A 458 -77.61 -99.54 91.02
C THR A 458 -77.09 -100.56 92.05
N VAL A 459 -75.80 -100.52 92.38
CA VAL A 459 -75.20 -101.34 93.45
C VAL A 459 -75.69 -100.92 94.84
N LEU A 460 -76.01 -99.65 95.06
CA LEU A 460 -76.64 -99.15 96.30
C LEU A 460 -78.15 -99.46 96.43
N LEU A 461 -78.72 -100.15 95.45
CA LEU A 461 -80.13 -100.57 95.37
C LEU A 461 -80.33 -102.09 95.58
N THR A 462 -79.25 -102.86 95.46
CA THR A 462 -79.10 -104.23 95.96
C THR A 462 -78.57 -104.21 97.37
#